data_AF-A0A2C2VQ21-F1
#
_entry.id   AF-A0A2C2VQ21-F1
#
_cell.length_a   1.000
_cell.length_b   1.000
_cell.length_c   1.000
_cell.angle_alpha   90.00
_cell.angle_beta   90.00
_cell.angle_gamma   90.00
#
_symmetry.space_group_name_H-M   'P 1'
#
loop_
_entity.id
_entity.type
_entity.pdbx_description
1 polymer ?
#
loop_
_entity_poly.entity_id
_entity_poly.type
_entity_poly.pdbx_seq_one_letter_code
_entity_poly.pdbx_strand_id
1 'polypeptide(L)'
;MAGALELHVYEYVIWILEHSIALPVKAQLNIVDSRTMSKATAELLDMGATQLIQTGQKLYPHHVNTFPEGGPFSSLSPIDRLRAITLIERLEINLENLPIPYKNNPGLVRIMMDALNELPMFGHYSEWTAYGTTRLFSPEYKRVEYFPHGWFQTLYPGPSFGYRDFRGFLATIQHKKVND
;
A
#
# COMPACT_ATOMS: atom_id res chain seq x y z
N MET A 1 12.98 1.99 -15.73
CA MET A 1 12.79 2.58 -14.38
C MET A 1 11.93 1.61 -13.59
N ALA A 2 12.28 1.29 -12.34
CA ALA A 2 11.51 0.33 -11.55
C ALA A 2 10.18 0.97 -11.12
N GLY A 3 9.06 0.30 -11.38
CA GLY A 3 7.74 0.73 -10.96
C GLY A 3 7.39 0.24 -9.56
N ALA A 4 6.16 0.54 -9.12
CA ALA A 4 5.67 0.14 -7.80
C ALA A 4 5.68 -1.38 -7.58
N LEU A 5 5.50 -2.17 -8.64
CA LEU A 5 5.53 -3.64 -8.57
C LEU A 5 6.95 -4.14 -8.32
N GLU A 6 7.94 -3.67 -9.09
CA GLU A 6 9.35 -4.02 -8.95
C GLU A 6 9.94 -3.56 -7.61
N LEU A 7 9.38 -2.48 -7.07
CA LEU A 7 9.74 -1.92 -5.77
C LEU A 7 8.96 -2.55 -4.61
N HIS A 8 8.17 -3.60 -4.84
CA HIS A 8 7.40 -4.30 -3.81
C HIS A 8 6.48 -3.40 -2.98
N VAL A 9 5.98 -2.29 -3.54
CA VAL A 9 5.14 -1.31 -2.83
C VAL A 9 3.84 -1.95 -2.34
N TYR A 10 3.37 -3.02 -2.98
CA TYR A 10 2.21 -3.78 -2.51
C TYR A 10 2.39 -4.34 -1.09
N GLU A 11 3.62 -4.69 -0.68
CA GLU A 11 3.90 -5.16 0.67
C GLU A 11 3.73 -4.03 1.69
N TYR A 12 4.13 -2.79 1.34
CA TYR A 12 3.88 -1.60 2.15
C TYR A 12 2.39 -1.38 2.36
N VAL A 13 1.60 -1.41 1.28
CA VAL A 13 0.14 -1.23 1.34
C VAL A 13 -0.50 -2.30 2.22
N ILE A 14 -0.17 -3.57 1.99
CA ILE A 14 -0.69 -4.69 2.81
C ILE A 14 -0.30 -4.50 4.28
N TRP A 15 0.96 -4.22 4.57
CA TRP A 15 1.42 -4.03 5.94
C TRP A 15 0.69 -2.89 6.64
N ILE A 16 0.49 -1.75 5.97
CA ILE A 16 -0.26 -0.63 6.52
C ILE A 16 -1.71 -1.04 6.78
N LEU A 17 -2.39 -1.70 5.85
CA LEU A 17 -3.77 -2.16 6.06
C LEU A 17 -3.89 -3.10 7.27
N GLU A 18 -2.90 -3.96 7.48
CA GLU A 18 -2.89 -4.88 8.62
C GLU A 18 -2.61 -4.21 9.97
N HIS A 19 -1.77 -3.17 9.99
CA HIS A 19 -1.22 -2.62 11.23
C HIS A 19 -1.68 -1.20 11.58
N SER A 20 -2.36 -0.49 10.68
CA SER A 20 -2.80 0.90 10.92
C SER A 20 -4.08 1.02 11.74
N ILE A 21 -4.86 -0.05 11.82
CA ILE A 21 -6.10 -0.07 12.61
C ILE A 21 -5.83 -0.60 14.01
N ALA A 22 -6.05 0.25 15.02
CA ALA A 22 -5.94 -0.14 16.42
C ALA A 22 -6.94 -1.26 16.77
N LEU A 23 -6.55 -2.19 17.65
CA LEU A 23 -7.37 -3.34 18.07
C LEU A 23 -8.80 -2.97 18.51
N PRO A 24 -9.03 -1.89 19.29
CA PRO A 24 -10.40 -1.52 19.68
C PRO A 24 -11.27 -1.16 18.47
N VAL A 25 -10.68 -0.55 17.45
CA VAL A 25 -11.37 -0.20 16.20
C VAL A 25 -11.63 -1.45 15.37
N LYS A 26 -10.69 -2.41 15.32
CA LYS A 26 -10.91 -3.71 14.65
C LYS A 26 -12.10 -4.46 15.24
N ALA A 27 -12.22 -4.47 16.57
CA ALA A 27 -13.35 -5.08 17.27
C ALA A 27 -14.68 -4.38 16.93
N GLN A 28 -14.72 -3.04 16.89
CA GLN A 28 -15.90 -2.26 16.51
C GLN A 28 -16.32 -2.51 15.05
N LEU A 29 -15.35 -2.74 14.17
CA LEU A 29 -15.57 -3.02 12.76
C LEU A 29 -15.96 -4.48 12.47
N ASN A 30 -16.12 -5.32 13.50
CA ASN A 30 -16.38 -6.76 13.38
C ASN A 30 -15.35 -7.47 12.49
N ILE A 31 -14.11 -7.00 12.50
CA ILE A 31 -12.99 -7.67 11.84
C ILE A 31 -12.60 -8.81 12.79
N VAL A 32 -13.25 -9.96 12.60
CA VAL A 32 -12.92 -11.20 13.33
C VAL A 32 -11.46 -11.54 13.08
N ASP A 33 -10.77 -12.15 14.06
CA ASP A 33 -9.33 -12.50 14.01
C ASP A 33 -8.88 -13.27 12.75
N SER A 34 -9.82 -13.80 11.95
CA SER A 34 -9.55 -14.53 10.69
C SER A 34 -9.65 -13.69 9.41
N ARG A 35 -10.22 -12.48 9.42
CA ARG A 35 -10.31 -11.63 8.21
C ARG A 35 -9.36 -10.44 8.34
N THR A 36 -8.42 -10.35 7.42
CA THR A 36 -7.47 -9.25 7.36
C THR A 36 -8.05 -8.06 6.59
N MET A 37 -7.61 -6.83 6.91
CA MET A 37 -8.08 -5.64 6.19
C MET A 37 -7.66 -5.66 4.72
N SER A 38 -6.45 -6.14 4.43
CA SER A 38 -5.99 -6.34 3.05
C SER A 38 -6.91 -7.26 2.27
N LYS A 39 -7.35 -8.38 2.87
CA LYS A 39 -8.26 -9.33 2.23
C LYS A 39 -9.64 -8.73 1.99
N ALA A 40 -10.23 -8.08 2.99
CA ALA A 40 -11.52 -7.41 2.83
C ALA A 40 -11.47 -6.32 1.75
N THR A 41 -10.32 -5.64 1.63
CA THR A 41 -10.11 -4.59 0.62
C THR A 41 -9.92 -5.18 -0.78
N ALA A 42 -9.21 -6.30 -0.91
CA ALA A 42 -9.11 -7.03 -2.17
C ALA A 42 -10.50 -7.49 -2.66
N GLU A 43 -11.31 -8.04 -1.76
CA GLU A 43 -12.69 -8.44 -2.06
C GLU A 43 -13.58 -7.23 -2.45
N LEU A 44 -13.40 -6.06 -1.82
CA LEU A 44 -14.07 -4.82 -2.24
C LEU A 44 -13.69 -4.44 -3.69
N LEU A 45 -12.41 -4.52 -4.04
CA LEU A 45 -11.95 -4.26 -5.41
C LEU A 45 -12.55 -5.27 -6.41
N ASP A 46 -12.63 -6.55 -6.02
CA ASP A 46 -13.25 -7.60 -6.83
C ASP A 46 -14.75 -7.37 -7.03
N MET A 47 -15.45 -6.78 -6.06
CA MET A 47 -16.85 -6.37 -6.22
C MET A 47 -17.00 -5.26 -7.26
N GLY A 48 -16.12 -4.25 -7.26
CA GLY A 48 -16.11 -3.20 -8.30
C GLY A 48 -15.78 -3.75 -9.68
N ALA A 49 -14.83 -4.69 -9.77
CA ALA A 49 -14.51 -5.37 -11.02
C ALA A 49 -15.69 -6.21 -11.54
N THR A 50 -16.35 -6.94 -10.64
CA THR A 50 -17.53 -7.74 -10.97
C THR A 50 -18.66 -6.85 -11.50
N GLN A 51 -18.91 -5.71 -10.87
CA GLN A 51 -19.88 -4.72 -11.33
C GLN A 51 -19.54 -4.20 -12.74
N LEU A 52 -18.28 -3.85 -13.00
CA LEU A 52 -17.82 -3.40 -14.33
C LEU A 52 -18.03 -4.47 -15.41
N ILE A 53 -17.76 -5.74 -15.08
CA ILE A 53 -17.93 -6.88 -15.98
C ILE A 53 -19.41 -7.13 -16.26
N GLN A 54 -20.24 -7.19 -15.21
CA GLN A 54 -21.67 -7.49 -15.32
C GLN A 54 -22.45 -6.41 -16.08
N THR A 55 -22.04 -5.15 -15.94
CA THR A 55 -22.65 -4.02 -16.67
C THR A 55 -22.19 -3.93 -18.13
N GLY A 56 -21.32 -4.83 -18.60
CA GLY A 56 -20.81 -4.84 -19.97
C GLY A 56 -19.93 -3.64 -20.31
N GLN A 57 -19.47 -2.89 -19.31
CA GLN A 57 -18.75 -1.65 -19.50
C GLN A 57 -17.27 -1.88 -19.84
N LYS A 58 -16.73 -3.10 -19.64
CA LYS A 58 -15.33 -3.44 -19.87
C LYS A 58 -14.86 -3.12 -21.31
N LEU A 59 -13.66 -2.55 -21.45
CA LEU A 59 -13.10 -2.21 -22.76
C LEU A 59 -12.08 -3.24 -23.27
N TYR A 60 -11.34 -3.91 -22.39
CA TYR A 60 -10.20 -4.75 -22.77
C TYR A 60 -10.34 -6.21 -22.31
N PRO A 61 -9.65 -7.17 -22.96
CA PRO A 61 -9.67 -8.57 -22.54
C PRO A 61 -9.06 -8.77 -21.13
N HIS A 62 -9.39 -9.92 -20.52
CA HIS A 62 -8.81 -10.30 -19.22
C HIS A 62 -7.38 -10.80 -19.39
N HIS A 63 -6.54 -10.50 -18.40
CA HIS A 63 -5.18 -11.02 -18.28
C HIS A 63 -5.10 -12.03 -17.14
N VAL A 64 -5.86 -13.11 -17.25
CA VAL A 64 -6.09 -14.12 -16.20
C VAL A 64 -4.79 -14.74 -15.66
N ASN A 65 -3.73 -14.78 -16.47
CA ASN A 65 -2.47 -15.42 -16.10
C ASN A 65 -1.47 -14.48 -15.38
N THR A 66 -1.76 -13.20 -15.23
CA THR A 66 -0.81 -12.24 -14.64
C THR A 66 -0.70 -12.41 -13.12
N PHE A 67 -1.83 -12.68 -12.47
CA PHE A 67 -1.93 -12.89 -11.03
C PHE A 67 -2.82 -14.13 -10.79
N PRO A 68 -2.24 -15.35 -10.83
CA PRO A 68 -3.03 -16.60 -10.82
C PRO A 68 -3.92 -16.78 -9.59
N GLU A 69 -3.47 -16.29 -8.44
CA GLU A 69 -4.19 -16.34 -7.16
C GLU A 69 -5.07 -15.10 -6.93
N GLY A 70 -5.16 -14.20 -7.92
CA GLY A 70 -5.89 -12.95 -7.82
C GLY A 70 -7.34 -13.06 -8.25
N GLY A 71 -8.19 -12.20 -7.69
CA GLY A 71 -9.61 -12.12 -8.05
C GLY A 71 -9.88 -11.35 -9.35
N PRO A 72 -11.17 -11.18 -9.72
CA PRO A 72 -11.60 -10.47 -10.91
C PRO A 72 -10.89 -9.13 -11.15
N PHE A 73 -10.63 -8.35 -10.11
CA PHE A 73 -9.97 -7.05 -10.23
C PHE A 73 -8.55 -7.16 -10.78
N SER A 74 -7.78 -8.13 -10.29
CA SER A 74 -6.40 -8.36 -10.73
C SER A 74 -6.31 -8.82 -12.19
N SER A 75 -7.37 -9.45 -12.70
CA SER A 75 -7.48 -9.92 -14.08
C SER A 75 -7.81 -8.81 -15.09
N LEU A 76 -8.25 -7.64 -14.62
CA LEU A 76 -8.59 -6.51 -15.49
C LEU A 76 -7.35 -5.83 -16.07
N SER A 77 -7.51 -5.24 -17.26
CA SER A 77 -6.51 -4.31 -17.80
C SER A 77 -6.27 -3.14 -16.82
N PRO A 78 -5.10 -2.47 -16.86
CA PRO A 78 -4.83 -1.31 -16.01
C PRO A 78 -5.92 -0.22 -16.09
N ILE A 79 -6.44 0.06 -17.28
CA ILE A 79 -7.49 1.07 -17.47
C ILE A 79 -8.86 0.60 -16.94
N ASP A 80 -9.22 -0.67 -17.11
CA ASP A 80 -10.46 -1.20 -16.54
C ASP A 80 -10.39 -1.31 -15.01
N ARG A 81 -9.20 -1.50 -14.41
CA ARG A 81 -9.02 -1.39 -12.95
C ARG A 81 -9.34 0.01 -12.43
N LEU A 82 -8.86 1.05 -13.10
CA LEU A 82 -9.20 2.43 -12.75
C LEU A 82 -10.71 2.68 -12.84
N ARG A 83 -11.36 2.15 -13.87
CA ARG A 83 -12.81 2.28 -14.04
C ARG A 83 -13.59 1.51 -12.96
N ALA A 84 -13.13 0.33 -12.57
CA ALA A 84 -13.69 -0.41 -11.44
C ALA A 84 -13.55 0.39 -10.12
N ILE A 85 -12.39 1.03 -9.88
CA ILE A 85 -12.19 1.94 -8.74
C ILE A 85 -13.18 3.11 -8.80
N THR A 86 -13.36 3.75 -9.96
CA THR A 86 -14.33 4.85 -10.13
C THR A 86 -15.76 4.43 -9.80
N LEU A 87 -16.18 3.21 -10.15
CA LEU A 87 -17.50 2.69 -9.76
C LEU A 87 -17.62 2.57 -8.23
N ILE A 88 -16.56 2.11 -7.55
CA ILE A 88 -16.53 2.00 -6.09
C ILE A 88 -16.58 3.40 -5.43
N GLU A 89 -15.77 4.35 -5.90
CA GLU A 89 -15.71 5.73 -5.38
C GLU A 89 -17.07 6.44 -5.47
N ARG A 90 -17.77 6.24 -6.59
CA ARG A 90 -19.12 6.77 -6.82
C ARG A 90 -20.21 6.00 -6.08
N LEU A 91 -19.86 4.92 -5.39
CA LEU A 91 -20.78 3.99 -4.73
C LEU A 91 -21.80 3.38 -5.72
N GLU A 92 -21.40 3.20 -6.98
CA GLU A 92 -22.18 2.54 -8.05
C GLU A 92 -22.07 1.00 -7.94
N ILE A 93 -22.03 0.50 -6.71
CA ILE A 93 -21.90 -0.91 -6.33
C ILE A 93 -22.90 -1.23 -5.22
N ASN A 94 -23.34 -2.49 -5.11
CA ASN A 94 -24.28 -2.87 -4.06
C ASN A 94 -23.57 -3.00 -2.69
N LEU A 95 -23.83 -2.05 -1.79
CA LEU A 95 -23.22 -1.97 -0.46
C LEU A 95 -23.64 -3.13 0.48
N GLU A 96 -24.81 -3.74 0.26
CA GLU A 96 -25.30 -4.85 1.09
C GLU A 96 -24.49 -6.13 0.86
N ASN A 97 -23.92 -6.27 -0.34
CA ASN A 97 -23.13 -7.42 -0.76
C ASN A 97 -21.64 -7.27 -0.44
N LEU A 98 -21.22 -6.12 0.09
CA LEU A 98 -19.82 -5.89 0.41
C LEU A 98 -19.35 -6.75 1.60
N PRO A 99 -18.05 -7.09 1.63
CA PRO A 99 -17.45 -7.75 2.77
C PRO A 99 -17.45 -6.83 3.99
N ILE A 100 -17.55 -7.38 5.20
CA ILE A 100 -17.21 -6.66 6.43
C ILE A 100 -15.73 -6.27 6.35
N PRO A 101 -15.34 -5.01 6.65
CA PRO A 101 -16.13 -3.97 7.34
C PRO A 101 -16.87 -2.97 6.43
N TYR A 102 -16.80 -3.13 5.10
CA TYR A 102 -17.39 -2.21 4.12
C TYR A 102 -18.89 -2.37 3.95
N LYS A 103 -19.46 -3.50 4.37
CA LYS A 103 -20.90 -3.78 4.29
C LYS A 103 -21.73 -2.63 4.84
N ASN A 104 -22.57 -2.06 4.00
CA ASN A 104 -23.44 -0.92 4.33
C ASN A 104 -22.71 0.28 4.96
N ASN A 105 -21.42 0.45 4.67
CA ASN A 105 -20.59 1.52 5.22
C ASN A 105 -19.96 2.36 4.10
N PRO A 106 -20.74 3.25 3.45
CA PRO A 106 -20.25 4.06 2.33
C PRO A 106 -19.13 5.02 2.73
N GLY A 107 -19.10 5.48 3.98
CA GLY A 107 -18.04 6.34 4.50
C GLY A 107 -16.69 5.61 4.53
N LEU A 108 -16.67 4.39 5.06
CA LEU A 108 -15.47 3.57 5.10
C LEU A 108 -14.99 3.16 3.70
N VAL A 109 -15.92 2.87 2.77
CA VAL A 109 -15.57 2.57 1.37
C VAL A 109 -14.81 3.73 0.74
N ARG A 110 -15.30 4.97 0.87
CA ARG A 110 -14.64 6.16 0.30
C ARG A 110 -13.27 6.39 0.92
N ILE A 111 -13.19 6.35 2.26
CA ILE A 111 -11.91 6.48 2.98
C ILE A 111 -10.90 5.43 2.48
N MET A 112 -11.34 4.20 2.23
CA MET A 112 -10.45 3.16 1.72
C MET A 112 -10.01 3.42 0.27
N MET A 113 -10.88 3.95 -0.60
CA MET A 113 -10.48 4.29 -1.96
C MET A 113 -9.45 5.43 -1.95
N ASP A 114 -9.64 6.45 -1.12
CA ASP A 114 -8.66 7.52 -0.91
C ASP A 114 -7.33 6.93 -0.43
N ALA A 115 -7.37 6.05 0.59
CA ALA A 115 -6.17 5.39 1.11
C ALA A 115 -5.44 4.54 0.06
N LEU A 116 -6.16 3.80 -0.79
CA LEU A 116 -5.55 3.00 -1.86
C LEU A 116 -4.92 3.85 -2.97
N ASN A 117 -5.34 5.10 -3.14
CA ASN A 117 -4.70 6.04 -4.05
C ASN A 117 -3.41 6.64 -3.43
N GLU A 118 -3.46 6.95 -2.13
CA GLU A 118 -2.35 7.59 -1.41
C GLU A 118 -1.23 6.63 -1.00
N LEU A 119 -1.57 5.44 -0.47
CA LEU A 119 -0.59 4.52 0.10
C LEU A 119 0.47 4.03 -0.92
N PRO A 120 0.12 3.72 -2.18
CA PRO A 120 1.15 3.39 -3.18
C PRO A 120 2.12 4.54 -3.43
N MET A 121 1.63 5.79 -3.41
CA MET A 121 2.49 6.96 -3.54
C MET A 121 3.42 7.08 -2.34
N PHE A 122 2.90 6.95 -1.11
CA PHE A 122 3.75 6.95 0.09
C PHE A 122 4.77 5.82 0.07
N GLY A 123 4.38 4.59 -0.25
CA GLY A 123 5.31 3.47 -0.34
C GLY A 123 6.40 3.69 -1.40
N HIS A 124 6.05 4.29 -2.54
CA HIS A 124 6.99 4.57 -3.63
C HIS A 124 8.00 5.69 -3.27
N TYR A 125 7.54 6.77 -2.62
CA TYR A 125 8.35 7.96 -2.36
C TYR A 125 8.95 8.05 -0.95
N SER A 126 8.54 7.19 -0.01
CA SER A 126 9.02 7.23 1.39
C SER A 126 10.38 6.57 1.61
N GLU A 127 11.07 6.16 0.54
CA GLU A 127 12.31 5.40 0.62
C GLU A 127 12.15 4.05 1.37
N TRP A 128 10.91 3.63 1.63
CA TRP A 128 10.59 2.43 2.41
C TRP A 128 11.28 1.17 1.89
N THR A 129 11.46 1.09 0.58
CA THR A 129 12.18 -0.01 -0.06
C THR A 129 13.62 -0.13 0.43
N ALA A 130 14.31 0.98 0.68
CA ALA A 130 15.71 1.05 1.12
C ALA A 130 16.00 0.31 2.44
N TYR A 131 14.97 0.04 3.24
CA TYR A 131 15.09 -0.81 4.44
C TYR A 131 15.31 -2.30 4.10
N GLY A 132 15.22 -2.69 2.83
CA GLY A 132 15.54 -4.01 2.32
C GLY A 132 14.83 -5.12 3.06
N THR A 133 15.56 -6.02 3.70
CA THR A 133 15.01 -7.16 4.42
C THR A 133 14.29 -6.77 5.72
N THR A 134 14.63 -5.61 6.30
CA THR A 134 14.03 -5.10 7.54
C THR A 134 12.79 -4.23 7.33
N ARG A 135 12.35 -3.99 6.09
CA ARG A 135 11.29 -3.02 5.74
C ARG A 135 9.93 -3.24 6.44
N LEU A 136 9.63 -4.49 6.79
CA LEU A 136 8.41 -4.90 7.50
C LEU A 136 8.57 -5.03 9.02
N PHE A 137 9.78 -4.82 9.56
CA PHE A 137 10.02 -4.92 11.00
C PHE A 137 9.46 -3.70 11.74
N SER A 138 9.33 -3.79 13.06
CA SER A 138 8.98 -2.63 13.89
C SER A 138 10.08 -1.55 13.83
N PRO A 139 9.74 -0.27 14.06
CA PRO A 139 10.64 0.86 13.82
C PRO A 139 12.04 0.72 14.44
N GLU A 140 12.14 0.11 15.63
CA GLU A 140 13.39 -0.11 16.36
C GLU A 140 14.37 -1.06 15.65
N TYR A 141 13.87 -1.97 14.82
CA TYR A 141 14.66 -2.97 14.08
C TYR A 141 14.84 -2.62 12.60
N LYS A 142 14.24 -1.54 12.09
CA LYS A 142 14.45 -1.10 10.70
C LYS A 142 15.87 -0.57 10.51
N ARG A 143 16.53 -0.97 9.42
CA ARG A 143 17.88 -0.52 9.03
C ARG A 143 17.90 -0.25 7.54
N VAL A 144 18.46 0.89 7.14
CA VAL A 144 18.69 1.19 5.71
C VAL A 144 19.79 0.26 5.23
N GLU A 145 19.48 -0.59 4.25
CA GLU A 145 20.38 -1.61 3.71
C GLU A 145 20.97 -1.22 2.36
N TYR A 146 20.30 -0.34 1.62
CA TYR A 146 20.77 0.16 0.33
C TYR A 146 20.26 1.58 0.06
N PHE A 147 20.82 2.23 -0.96
CA PHE A 147 20.41 3.58 -1.33
C PHE A 147 19.00 3.59 -1.95
N PRO A 148 18.10 4.50 -1.52
CA PRO A 148 16.75 4.58 -2.05
C PRO A 148 16.71 4.80 -3.57
N HIS A 149 15.73 4.19 -4.25
CA HIS A 149 15.59 4.35 -5.70
C HIS A 149 15.43 5.82 -6.12
N GLY A 150 14.68 6.60 -5.33
CA GLY A 150 14.48 8.03 -5.55
C GLY A 150 15.77 8.85 -5.58
N TRP A 151 16.81 8.42 -4.85
CA TRP A 151 18.10 9.11 -4.87
C TRP A 151 18.79 8.97 -6.22
N PHE A 152 18.77 7.76 -6.79
CA PHE A 152 19.30 7.53 -8.13
C PHE A 152 18.53 8.29 -9.21
N GLN A 153 17.19 8.34 -9.10
CA GLN A 153 16.34 9.06 -10.05
C GLN A 153 16.60 10.57 -10.06
N THR A 154 16.91 11.14 -8.89
CA THR A 154 17.12 12.59 -8.71
C THR A 154 18.58 13.00 -8.73
N LEU A 155 19.51 12.05 -8.92
CA LEU A 155 20.95 12.25 -8.73
C LEU A 155 21.27 12.88 -7.37
N TYR A 156 20.47 12.57 -6.34
CA TYR A 156 20.68 13.07 -5.01
C TYR A 156 21.99 12.47 -4.47
N PRO A 157 22.96 13.31 -4.06
CA PRO A 157 24.28 12.85 -3.61
C PRO A 157 24.25 12.12 -2.25
N GLY A 158 23.05 11.92 -1.70
CA GLY A 158 22.85 11.47 -0.33
C GLY A 158 22.90 12.63 0.67
N PRO A 159 22.59 12.35 1.94
CA PRO A 159 22.72 13.30 3.02
C PRO A 159 24.13 13.87 3.03
N SER A 160 24.25 15.19 2.92
CA SER A 160 25.53 15.84 3.21
C SER A 160 25.92 15.44 4.63
N PHE A 161 27.12 14.90 4.81
CA PHE A 161 27.78 15.00 6.11
C PHE A 161 27.77 16.48 6.43
N GLY A 162 26.99 16.90 7.42
CA GLY A 162 26.66 18.31 7.60
C GLY A 162 27.92 19.16 7.55
N TYR A 163 27.80 20.38 7.00
CA TYR A 163 28.80 21.42 7.16
C TYR A 163 29.00 21.67 8.67
N ARG A 164 29.90 20.88 9.29
CA ARG A 164 30.27 20.97 10.70
C ARG A 164 30.92 22.31 11.03
N ASP A 165 31.33 23.07 10.02
CA ASP A 165 32.00 24.36 10.15
C ASP A 165 31.12 25.47 10.77
N PHE A 166 29.79 25.41 10.70
CA PHE A 166 28.95 26.54 11.09
C PHE A 166 28.37 26.51 12.51
N ARG A 167 28.66 25.50 13.35
CA ARG A 167 28.03 25.38 14.68
C ARG A 167 28.93 25.17 15.89
N GLY A 168 30.24 25.39 15.82
CA GLY A 168 31.12 25.55 17.01
C GLY A 168 31.16 24.42 18.06
N PHE A 169 30.37 23.35 17.90
CA PHE A 169 30.20 22.26 18.84
C PHE A 169 30.46 20.94 18.10
N LEU A 170 31.49 20.23 18.53
CA LEU A 170 31.86 18.94 17.99
C LEU A 170 30.92 17.86 18.54
N ALA A 171 29.88 17.49 17.79
CA ALA A 171 29.08 16.32 18.16
C ALA A 171 29.86 15.03 17.85
N THR A 172 30.20 14.25 18.88
CA THR A 172 30.78 12.91 18.72
C THR A 172 29.67 11.89 18.55
N ILE A 173 29.51 11.36 17.34
CA ILE A 173 28.68 10.17 17.11
C ILE A 173 29.51 8.97 17.60
N GLN A 174 29.16 8.44 18.78
CA GLN A 174 29.73 7.16 19.19
C GLN A 174 29.06 6.06 18.36
N HIS A 175 29.78 5.56 17.36
CA HIS A 175 29.46 4.26 16.75
C HIS A 175 29.77 3.18 17.80
N LYS A 176 28.83 2.93 18.71
CA LYS A 176 28.89 1.73 19.53
C LYS A 176 28.66 0.55 18.58
N LYS A 177 29.74 -0.13 18.18
CA LYS A 177 29.62 -1.54 17.78
C LYS A 177 29.01 -2.24 19.00
N VAL A 178 27.79 -2.72 18.85
CA VAL A 178 27.27 -3.76 19.74
C VAL A 178 28.09 -4.99 19.39
N ASN A 179 29.10 -5.29 20.22
CA ASN A 179 29.74 -6.60 20.22
C ASN A 179 28.88 -7.48 21.14
N ASP A 180 28.40 -8.59 20.57
CA ASP A 180 27.83 -9.83 21.14
C ASP A 180 26.96 -9.74 22.40
#